data_AF-A0A2P5MGQ3-F1
#
_entry.id   AF-A0A2P5MGQ3-F1
#
_cell.length_a   1.000
_cell.length_b   1.000
_cell.length_c   1.000
_cell.angle_alpha   90.00
_cell.angle_beta   90.00
_cell.angle_gamma   90.00
#
_symmetry.space_group_name_H-M   'P 1'
#
loop_
_entity.id
_entity.type
_entity.pdbx_description
1 polymer ?
#
loop_
_entity_poly.entity_id
_entity_poly.type
_entity_poly.pdbx_seq_one_letter_code
_entity_poly.pdbx_strand_id
1 'polypeptide(L)'
;VREAERDRQYEEYKDRIGEIVNGVVKRVEYGNVVIDLGRGEAIIRRDEMIPREMFRPGDRARAYVYDVRREQRGPQIFLSRTHPQFMAKLFKQEVPEIYDGVIEVKSVARDPGSRAKIAVVSRDSSIDPVGACVGMRGSRVQAVVGELQGERIDIIPWSADAATFIVNALQPAEVVKVVLDEDSSRIEVVVPDDQLSLAIGRRGQNVRLASQLTGWDIDILTEAEESERRQREFVERTKSFMNAIDVDEVVGRLLASEGFRSVEELAYVELPELATIEGFDEDTAAEIQNRAKNYLERIEAENEERRKALGVADDLREIEGLTTAMMVKLGENDVKTMEDFAGCVPDDLVGWSEKKDGETVKHEGYFEGIDLSREEAEAMIMFARVRVGWIEEPVAPAEVEAEAQAEDE
;
A
#
# COMPACT_ATOMS: atom_id res chain seq x y z
N VAL A 1 9.70 30.35 38.21
CA VAL A 1 10.62 29.19 38.42
C VAL A 1 9.98 27.90 37.93
N ARG A 2 8.83 27.46 38.48
CA ARG A 2 8.16 26.21 38.04
C ARG A 2 7.68 26.19 36.58
N GLU A 3 7.18 27.31 36.04
CA GLU A 3 6.85 27.40 34.61
C GLU A 3 8.09 27.32 33.72
N ALA A 4 9.12 28.10 34.02
CA ALA A 4 10.38 28.07 33.29
C ALA A 4 11.06 26.68 33.30
N GLU A 5 10.91 25.90 34.37
CA GLU A 5 11.42 24.52 34.47
C GLU A 5 10.62 23.56 33.58
N ARG A 6 9.29 23.71 33.52
CA ARG A 6 8.41 22.95 32.62
C ARG A 6 8.68 23.27 31.16
N ASP A 7 8.83 24.54 30.82
CA ASP A 7 9.14 24.98 29.45
C ASP A 7 10.50 24.45 29.02
N ARG A 8 11.50 24.52 29.91
CA ARG A 8 12.83 23.95 29.64
C ARG A 8 12.79 22.45 29.40
N GLN A 9 11.97 21.71 30.17
CA GLN A 9 11.79 20.28 29.96
C GLN A 9 11.11 19.99 28.61
N TYR A 10 10.08 20.76 28.24
CA TYR A 10 9.46 20.60 26.93
C TYR A 10 10.44 20.84 25.78
N GLU A 11 11.19 21.94 25.84
CA GLU A 11 12.18 22.30 24.83
C GLU A 11 13.29 21.25 24.71
N GLU A 12 13.66 20.57 25.81
CA GLU A 12 14.66 19.49 25.79
C GLU A 12 14.16 18.21 25.10
N TYR A 13 12.87 17.86 25.24
CA TYR A 13 12.34 16.60 24.73
C TYR A 13 11.61 16.72 23.39
N LYS A 14 11.11 17.90 23.01
CA LYS A 14 10.46 18.11 21.71
C LYS A 14 11.38 17.73 20.54
N ASP A 15 12.67 18.03 20.67
CA ASP A 15 13.68 17.78 19.63
C ASP A 15 14.20 16.34 19.68
N ARG A 16 13.76 15.55 20.67
CA ARG A 16 14.14 14.15 20.89
C ARG A 16 13.07 13.16 20.46
N ILE A 17 11.97 13.64 19.86
CA ILE A 17 11.01 12.78 19.18
C ILE A 17 11.77 12.00 18.10
N GLY A 18 11.64 10.68 18.10
CA GLY A 18 12.43 9.82 17.23
C GLY A 18 13.66 9.18 17.86
N GLU A 19 13.94 9.44 19.14
CA GLU A 19 15.07 8.85 19.87
C GLU A 19 14.65 7.74 20.84
N ILE A 20 15.62 6.89 21.19
CA ILE A 20 15.49 5.97 22.32
C ILE A 20 15.98 6.69 23.58
N VAL A 21 15.12 6.70 24.60
CA VAL A 21 15.46 7.17 25.94
C VAL A 21 15.55 6.00 26.91
N ASN A 22 16.41 6.18 27.90
CA ASN A 22 16.61 5.21 28.98
C ASN A 22 16.13 5.87 30.28
N GLY A 23 15.43 5.10 31.11
CA GLY A 23 15.00 5.57 32.42
C GLY A 23 14.73 4.44 33.39
N VAL A 24 14.30 4.81 34.60
CA VAL A 24 13.96 3.86 35.67
C VAL A 24 12.47 3.90 35.91
N VAL A 25 11.84 2.72 35.93
CA VAL A 25 10.41 2.60 36.21
C VAL A 25 10.15 3.09 37.64
N LYS A 26 9.37 4.15 37.76
CA LYS A 26 9.01 4.74 39.06
C LYS A 26 7.79 4.08 39.66
N ARG A 27 6.77 3.85 38.83
CA ARG A 27 5.51 3.22 39.22
C ARG A 27 4.77 2.65 38.02
N VAL A 28 3.88 1.70 38.29
CA VAL A 28 3.00 1.06 37.29
C VAL A 28 1.56 1.26 37.76
N GLU A 29 0.74 1.92 36.94
CA GLU A 29 -0.61 2.36 37.29
C GLU A 29 -1.59 1.89 36.22
N TYR A 30 -2.54 1.00 36.57
CA TYR A 30 -3.59 0.51 35.66
C TYR A 30 -3.08 0.01 34.28
N GLY A 31 -1.85 -0.50 34.23
CA GLY A 31 -1.20 -0.98 33.00
C GLY A 31 -0.36 0.06 32.26
N ASN A 32 -0.35 1.32 32.70
CA ASN A 32 0.61 2.32 32.25
C ASN A 32 1.87 2.27 33.10
N VAL A 33 3.02 2.55 32.48
CA VAL A 33 4.33 2.55 33.15
C VAL A 33 4.88 3.95 33.15
N VAL A 34 5.11 4.50 34.34
CA VAL A 34 5.72 5.81 34.51
C VAL A 34 7.21 5.63 34.72
N ILE A 35 8.00 6.23 33.84
CA ILE A 35 9.46 6.15 33.81
C ILE A 35 10.03 7.50 34.24
N ASP A 36 10.97 7.45 35.16
CA ASP A 36 11.80 8.58 35.55
C ASP A 36 13.01 8.69 34.61
N LEU A 37 13.12 9.83 33.92
CA LEU A 37 14.23 10.18 33.04
C LEU A 37 15.27 11.08 33.74
N GLY A 38 15.12 11.32 35.04
CA GLY A 38 15.98 12.15 35.89
C GLY A 38 15.60 13.62 35.88
N ARG A 39 15.30 14.18 34.70
CA ARG A 39 14.84 15.58 34.53
C ARG A 39 13.34 15.73 34.29
N GLY A 40 12.62 14.62 34.32
CA GLY A 40 11.19 14.57 34.00
C GLY A 40 10.61 13.16 34.08
N GLU A 41 9.28 13.07 34.12
CA GLU A 41 8.56 11.80 34.02
C GLU A 41 8.07 11.60 32.58
N ALA A 42 8.13 10.36 32.13
CA ALA A 42 7.58 9.92 30.86
C ALA A 42 6.64 8.73 31.08
N ILE A 43 5.72 8.51 30.16
CA ILE A 43 4.70 7.47 30.28
C ILE A 43 4.71 6.55 29.06
N ILE A 44 4.79 5.24 29.32
CA ILE A 44 4.41 4.22 28.34
C ILE A 44 2.97 3.83 28.65
N ARG A 45 2.09 4.04 27.68
CA ARG A 45 0.69 3.61 27.81
C ARG A 45 0.57 2.11 27.58
N ARG A 46 -0.50 1.50 28.08
CA ARG A 46 -0.73 0.05 27.98
C ARG A 46 -0.73 -0.48 26.53
N ASP A 47 -1.29 0.29 25.60
CA ASP A 47 -1.33 0.04 24.16
C ASP A 47 0.04 0.19 23.47
N GLU A 48 0.92 0.98 24.07
CA GLU A 48 2.29 1.24 23.62
C GLU A 48 3.34 0.32 24.29
N MET A 49 2.88 -0.64 25.11
CA MET A 49 3.69 -1.68 25.72
C MET A 49 3.69 -2.96 24.90
N ILE A 50 4.81 -3.68 24.89
CA ILE A 50 4.87 -5.01 24.29
C ILE A 50 3.93 -5.95 25.07
N PRO A 51 3.05 -6.72 24.40
CA PRO A 51 2.16 -7.65 25.08
C PRO A 51 2.91 -8.62 25.99
N ARG A 52 2.40 -8.82 27.21
CA ARG A 52 2.97 -9.69 28.27
C ARG A 52 4.30 -9.22 28.85
N GLU A 53 4.81 -8.06 28.45
CA GLU A 53 5.93 -7.42 29.12
C GLU A 53 5.49 -6.91 30.50
N MET A 54 6.29 -7.19 31.53
CA MET A 54 6.03 -6.78 32.90
C MET A 54 7.17 -5.93 33.43
N PHE A 55 6.86 -4.69 33.79
CA PHE A 55 7.77 -3.81 34.50
C PHE A 55 7.44 -3.77 35.99
N ARG A 56 8.49 -3.68 36.82
CA ARG A 56 8.40 -3.43 38.26
C ARG A 56 9.06 -2.09 38.61
N PRO A 57 8.60 -1.41 39.66
CA PRO A 57 9.31 -0.24 40.18
C PRO A 57 10.79 -0.56 40.46
N GLY A 58 11.68 0.26 39.91
CA GLY A 58 13.13 0.08 39.98
C GLY A 58 13.76 -0.55 38.74
N ASP A 59 12.96 -1.16 37.84
CA ASP A 59 13.48 -1.74 36.60
C ASP A 59 13.99 -0.64 35.65
N ARG A 60 15.02 -0.95 34.87
CA ARG A 60 15.46 -0.08 33.78
C ARG A 60 14.66 -0.41 32.53
N ALA A 61 14.16 0.62 31.86
CA ALA A 61 13.42 0.49 30.62
C ALA A 61 14.02 1.43 29.57
N ARG A 62 14.12 0.92 28.34
CA ARG A 62 14.40 1.71 27.14
C ARG A 62 13.11 1.89 26.37
N ALA A 63 12.86 3.03 25.75
CA ALA A 63 11.67 3.19 24.90
C ALA A 63 11.87 4.30 23.88
N TYR A 64 11.09 4.25 22.81
CA TYR A 64 11.08 5.23 21.75
C TYR A 64 10.18 6.41 22.12
N VAL A 65 10.69 7.64 22.00
CA VAL A 65 9.88 8.86 22.17
C VAL A 65 9.09 9.10 20.89
N TYR A 66 7.78 8.85 20.92
CA TYR A 66 6.93 9.05 19.74
C TYR A 66 6.18 10.37 19.76
N ASP A 67 5.95 10.97 20.93
CA ASP A 67 5.21 12.22 21.06
C ASP A 67 5.58 12.96 22.35
N VAL A 68 5.57 14.29 22.30
CA VAL A 68 5.80 15.17 23.44
C VAL A 68 4.78 16.30 23.42
N ARG A 69 3.87 16.30 24.39
CA ARG A 69 2.75 17.26 24.46
C ARG A 69 2.94 18.26 25.59
N ARG A 70 2.56 19.52 25.33
CA ARG A 70 2.43 20.52 26.39
C ARG A 70 1.07 20.34 27.08
N GLU A 71 1.08 20.11 28.38
CA GLU A 71 -0.15 20.15 29.18
C GLU A 71 -0.06 21.19 30.31
N GLN A 72 -1.23 21.59 30.83
CA GLN A 72 -1.34 22.56 31.93
C GLN A 72 -0.57 22.16 33.18
N ARG A 73 -0.36 20.84 33.38
CA ARG A 73 0.36 20.29 34.55
C ARG A 73 1.85 20.08 34.30
N GLY A 74 2.36 20.34 33.09
CA GLY A 74 3.74 20.10 32.67
C GLY A 74 3.77 19.32 31.35
N PRO A 75 4.92 19.27 30.64
CA PRO A 75 5.03 18.48 29.43
C PRO A 75 4.87 16.99 29.73
N GLN A 76 4.09 16.30 28.91
CA GLN A 76 3.97 14.84 28.93
C GLN A 76 4.80 14.26 27.79
N ILE A 77 5.71 13.35 28.15
CA ILE A 77 6.56 12.62 27.20
C ILE A 77 5.95 11.23 27.03
N PHE A 78 5.48 10.92 25.83
CA PHE A 78 4.90 9.63 25.51
C PHE A 78 5.95 8.72 24.87
N LEU A 79 6.03 7.52 25.44
CA LEU A 79 7.00 6.51 25.08
C LEU A 79 6.29 5.29 24.51
N SER A 80 6.93 4.64 23.54
CA SER A 80 6.45 3.42 22.92
C SER A 80 7.54 2.36 22.84
N ARG A 81 7.15 1.11 23.04
CA ARG A 81 7.97 -0.07 22.79
C ARG A 81 7.40 -0.93 21.64
N THR A 82 6.17 -0.66 21.23
CA THR A 82 5.50 -1.32 20.10
C THR A 82 5.83 -0.65 18.76
N HIS A 83 6.16 0.65 18.75
CA HIS A 83 6.42 1.40 17.54
C HIS A 83 7.54 0.77 16.66
N PRO A 84 7.37 0.64 15.32
CA PRO A 84 8.38 0.04 14.43
C PRO A 84 9.75 0.70 14.51
N GLN A 85 9.79 2.03 14.62
CA GLN A 85 11.04 2.78 14.74
C GLN A 85 11.82 2.45 16.02
N PHE A 86 11.20 1.89 17.07
CA PHE A 86 11.94 1.43 18.23
C PHE A 86 12.95 0.34 17.85
N MET A 87 12.51 -0.64 17.04
CA MET A 87 13.39 -1.70 16.53
C MET A 87 14.50 -1.12 15.64
N ALA A 88 14.16 -0.25 14.69
CA ALA A 88 15.14 0.37 13.80
C ALA A 88 16.25 1.09 14.59
N LYS A 89 15.86 1.83 15.64
CA LYS A 89 16.81 2.56 16.50
C LYS A 89 17.63 1.63 17.39
N LEU A 90 17.07 0.50 17.86
CA LEU A 90 17.84 -0.52 18.57
C LEU A 90 18.91 -1.15 17.66
N PHE A 91 18.55 -1.49 16.42
CA PHE A 91 19.53 -1.96 15.43
C PHE A 91 20.59 -0.90 15.13
N LYS A 92 20.23 0.38 15.03
CA LYS A 92 21.20 1.46 14.86
C LYS A 92 22.19 1.59 16.03
N GLN A 93 21.78 1.26 17.25
CA GLN A 93 22.68 1.25 18.41
C GLN A 93 23.58 0.01 18.45
N GLU A 94 23.08 -1.14 17.98
CA GLU A 94 23.76 -2.43 18.05
C GLU A 94 24.68 -2.70 16.85
N VAL A 95 24.39 -2.12 15.68
CA VAL A 95 25.09 -2.35 14.41
C VAL A 95 25.82 -1.07 13.97
N PRO A 96 27.16 -0.99 14.12
CA PRO A 96 27.95 0.18 13.73
C PRO A 96 27.76 0.58 12.27
N GLU A 97 27.62 -0.39 11.37
CA GLU A 97 27.44 -0.17 9.94
C GLU A 97 26.11 0.57 9.63
N ILE A 98 25.07 0.41 10.47
CA ILE A 98 23.83 1.20 10.40
C ILE A 98 24.02 2.59 11.01
N TYR A 99 24.82 2.70 12.07
CA TYR A 99 25.14 3.99 12.68
C TYR A 99 25.89 4.91 11.71
N ASP A 100 26.89 4.37 11.03
CA ASP A 100 27.75 5.06 10.05
C ASP A 100 27.03 5.31 8.70
N GLY A 101 25.83 4.76 8.52
CA GLY A 101 25.02 4.93 7.31
C GLY A 101 25.50 4.14 6.09
N VAL A 102 26.36 3.14 6.31
CA VAL A 102 26.79 2.18 5.28
C VAL A 102 25.64 1.22 4.96
N ILE A 103 24.96 0.74 6.00
CA ILE A 103 23.72 -0.04 5.88
C ILE A 103 22.54 0.87 6.21
N GLU A 104 21.51 0.82 5.37
CA GLU A 104 20.28 1.56 5.54
C GLU A 104 19.14 0.60 5.86
N VAL A 105 18.35 0.92 6.90
CA VAL A 105 17.09 0.24 7.20
C VAL A 105 15.99 0.88 6.34
N LYS A 106 15.46 0.13 5.38
CA LYS A 106 14.45 0.63 4.43
C LYS A 106 13.04 0.57 4.98
N SER A 107 12.68 -0.52 5.65
CA SER A 107 11.34 -0.75 6.16
C SER A 107 11.37 -1.69 7.36
N VAL A 108 10.36 -1.57 8.22
CA VAL A 108 10.19 -2.41 9.42
C VAL A 108 8.71 -2.73 9.59
N ALA A 109 8.38 -4.02 9.59
CA ALA A 109 7.05 -4.53 9.88
C ALA A 109 7.10 -5.35 11.19
N ARG A 110 6.20 -5.05 12.14
CA ARG A 110 6.21 -5.70 13.47
C ARG A 110 4.82 -6.16 13.89
N ASP A 111 4.79 -7.35 14.47
CA ASP A 111 3.75 -7.82 15.39
C ASP A 111 4.39 -7.87 16.79
N PRO A 112 4.29 -6.79 17.58
CA PRO A 112 5.09 -6.58 18.78
C PRO A 112 5.02 -7.74 19.78
N GLY A 113 6.19 -8.21 20.23
CA GLY A 113 6.32 -9.33 21.17
C GLY A 113 6.10 -10.71 20.55
N SER A 114 5.92 -10.80 19.22
CA SER A 114 5.77 -12.07 18.51
C SER A 114 6.77 -12.24 17.38
N ARG A 115 6.66 -11.43 16.33
CA ARG A 115 7.49 -11.56 15.13
C ARG A 115 7.61 -10.22 14.41
N ALA A 116 8.74 -10.00 13.74
CA ALA A 116 8.98 -8.84 12.93
C ALA A 116 9.84 -9.17 11.72
N LYS A 117 9.73 -8.33 10.70
CA LYS A 117 10.61 -8.32 9.54
C LYS A 117 11.26 -6.94 9.42
N ILE A 118 12.55 -6.91 9.15
CA ILE A 118 13.31 -5.68 8.92
C ILE A 118 14.03 -5.78 7.57
N ALA A 119 13.80 -4.80 6.71
CA ALA A 119 14.42 -4.73 5.39
C ALA A 119 15.66 -3.84 5.43
N VAL A 120 16.80 -4.38 5.01
CA VAL A 120 18.10 -3.69 5.04
C VAL A 120 18.78 -3.73 3.68
N VAL A 121 19.45 -2.64 3.32
CA VAL A 121 20.30 -2.56 2.12
C VAL A 121 21.65 -1.98 2.47
N SER A 122 22.70 -2.46 1.84
CA SER A 122 24.03 -1.86 1.94
C SER A 122 24.25 -0.87 0.79
N ARG A 123 24.83 0.30 1.09
CA ARG A 123 25.34 1.23 0.08
C ARG A 123 26.69 0.80 -0.48
N ASP A 124 27.36 -0.12 0.20
CA ASP A 124 28.62 -0.72 -0.22
C ASP A 124 28.40 -2.20 -0.57
N SER A 125 28.64 -2.57 -1.82
CA SER A 125 28.46 -3.95 -2.33
C SER A 125 29.44 -4.95 -1.72
N SER A 126 30.53 -4.49 -1.08
CA SER A 126 31.48 -5.37 -0.39
C SER A 126 31.00 -5.81 1.00
N ILE A 127 29.92 -5.21 1.51
CA ILE A 127 29.38 -5.46 2.84
C ILE A 127 28.02 -6.16 2.72
N ASP A 128 27.93 -7.36 3.30
CA ASP A 128 26.66 -8.08 3.44
C ASP A 128 25.81 -7.44 4.56
N PRO A 129 24.66 -6.83 4.23
CA PRO A 129 23.85 -6.15 5.22
C PRO A 129 23.20 -7.12 6.22
N VAL A 130 22.87 -8.34 5.80
CA VAL A 130 22.23 -9.34 6.67
C VAL A 130 23.25 -9.86 7.68
N GLY A 131 24.43 -10.28 7.22
CA GLY A 131 25.51 -10.75 8.08
C GLY A 131 25.97 -9.71 9.10
N ALA A 132 26.05 -8.44 8.70
CA ALA A 132 26.35 -7.33 9.61
C ALA A 132 25.28 -7.19 10.71
N CYS A 133 23.99 -7.23 10.36
CA CYS A 133 22.91 -7.11 11.34
C CYS A 133 22.81 -8.32 12.29
N VAL A 134 23.13 -9.52 11.80
CA VAL A 134 23.11 -10.76 12.61
C VAL A 134 24.30 -10.78 13.57
N GLY A 135 25.50 -10.43 13.11
CA GLY A 135 26.73 -10.50 13.90
C GLY A 135 27.22 -11.93 14.14
N MET A 136 28.32 -12.07 14.89
CA MET A 136 28.92 -13.39 15.14
C MET A 136 27.94 -14.31 15.88
N ARG A 137 27.51 -15.39 15.23
CA ARG A 137 26.51 -16.35 15.75
C ARG A 137 25.20 -15.68 16.20
N GLY A 138 24.80 -14.59 15.55
CA GLY A 138 23.57 -13.88 15.89
C GLY A 138 23.67 -12.97 17.11
N SER A 139 24.87 -12.67 17.63
CA SER A 139 25.02 -11.92 18.88
C SER A 139 24.30 -10.56 18.87
N ARG A 140 24.34 -9.84 17.73
CA ARG A 140 23.75 -8.52 17.58
C ARG A 140 22.23 -8.59 17.52
N VAL A 141 21.69 -9.43 16.64
CA VAL A 141 20.23 -9.63 16.56
C VAL A 141 19.65 -10.15 17.88
N GLN A 142 20.35 -11.05 18.59
CA GLN A 142 19.90 -11.57 19.89
C GLN A 142 19.85 -10.49 20.98
N ALA A 143 20.73 -9.49 20.95
CA ALA A 143 20.67 -8.36 21.89
C ALA A 143 19.39 -7.53 21.68
N VAL A 144 18.99 -7.30 20.43
CA VAL A 144 17.74 -6.62 20.07
C VAL A 144 16.53 -7.48 20.42
N VAL A 145 16.54 -8.78 20.11
CA VAL A 145 15.49 -9.74 20.48
C VAL A 145 15.27 -9.77 21.99
N GLY A 146 16.35 -9.75 22.78
CA GLY A 146 16.30 -9.69 24.24
C GLY A 146 15.63 -8.42 24.75
N GLU A 147 15.92 -7.27 24.14
CA GLU A 147 15.26 -6.00 24.48
C GLU A 147 13.76 -6.01 24.11
N LEU A 148 13.36 -6.75 23.08
CA LEU A 148 11.98 -6.86 22.59
C LEU A 148 11.21 -8.07 23.16
N GLN A 149 11.62 -8.59 24.33
CA GLN A 149 10.95 -9.70 25.03
C GLN A 149 10.82 -10.99 24.21
N GLY A 150 11.84 -11.31 23.39
CA GLY A 150 11.87 -12.55 22.62
C GLY A 150 11.10 -12.50 21.30
N GLU A 151 10.78 -11.30 20.81
CA GLU A 151 10.23 -11.09 19.47
C GLU A 151 11.15 -11.71 18.40
N ARG A 152 10.62 -12.59 17.54
CA ARG A 152 11.41 -13.22 16.47
C ARG A 152 11.63 -12.25 15.32
N ILE A 153 12.88 -11.91 15.02
CA ILE A 153 13.22 -10.92 13.99
C ILE A 153 13.80 -11.63 12.78
N ASP A 154 13.14 -11.48 11.62
CA ASP A 154 13.69 -11.87 10.32
C ASP A 154 14.35 -10.64 9.67
N ILE A 155 15.63 -10.76 9.31
CA ILE A 155 16.38 -9.69 8.62
C ILE A 155 16.41 -10.02 7.13
N ILE A 156 15.85 -9.13 6.32
CA ILE A 156 15.55 -9.36 4.91
C ILE A 156 16.40 -8.41 4.06
N PRO A 157 17.14 -8.91 3.05
CA PRO A 157 17.81 -8.03 2.10
C PRO A 157 16.76 -7.33 1.24
N TRP A 158 16.77 -6.00 1.28
CA TRP A 158 15.92 -5.16 0.44
C TRP A 158 16.42 -5.18 -1.01
N SER A 159 15.49 -5.19 -1.96
CA SER A 159 15.76 -5.08 -3.40
C SER A 159 14.87 -3.99 -3.99
N ALA A 160 15.38 -3.30 -5.01
CA ALA A 160 14.57 -2.38 -5.81
C ALA A 160 13.59 -3.12 -6.73
N ASP A 161 13.94 -4.35 -7.13
CA ASP A 161 13.03 -5.24 -7.86
C ASP A 161 11.98 -5.82 -6.90
N ALA A 162 10.71 -5.51 -7.15
CA ALA A 162 9.58 -5.87 -6.28
C ALA A 162 9.42 -7.39 -6.14
N ALA A 163 9.54 -8.14 -7.24
CA ALA A 163 9.46 -9.59 -7.24
C ALA A 163 10.53 -10.21 -6.31
N THR A 164 11.78 -9.81 -6.48
CA THR A 164 12.88 -10.27 -5.61
C THR A 164 12.65 -9.89 -4.15
N PHE A 165 12.21 -8.66 -3.89
CA PHE A 165 11.99 -8.21 -2.52
C PHE A 165 10.87 -8.99 -1.81
N ILE A 166 9.80 -9.35 -2.53
CA ILE A 166 8.67 -10.13 -1.99
C ILE A 166 9.06 -11.57 -1.72
N VAL A 167 9.80 -12.21 -2.63
CA VAL A 167 10.36 -13.55 -2.40
C VAL A 167 11.21 -13.55 -1.13
N ASN A 168 12.06 -12.54 -0.95
CA ASN A 168 12.85 -12.40 0.27
C ASN A 168 11.96 -12.18 1.51
N ALA A 169 10.91 -11.35 1.40
CA ALA A 169 10.01 -11.04 2.52
C ALA A 169 9.19 -12.24 2.99
N LEU A 170 8.82 -13.16 2.09
CA LEU A 170 8.03 -14.36 2.40
C LEU A 170 8.84 -15.49 3.05
N GLN A 171 10.17 -15.36 3.15
CA GLN A 171 11.00 -16.31 3.86
C GLN A 171 10.44 -16.62 5.26
N PRO A 172 10.41 -17.91 5.65
CA PRO A 172 11.15 -19.04 5.08
C PRO A 172 10.43 -19.84 3.97
N ALA A 173 9.25 -19.42 3.49
CA ALA A 173 8.54 -20.16 2.45
C ALA A 173 9.22 -20.01 1.09
N GLU A 174 9.30 -21.10 0.33
CA GLU A 174 9.80 -21.09 -1.05
C GLU A 174 8.68 -20.66 -2.02
N VAL A 175 9.03 -19.75 -2.93
CA VAL A 175 8.12 -19.17 -3.92
C VAL A 175 8.48 -19.73 -5.29
N VAL A 176 7.47 -20.19 -6.04
CA VAL A 176 7.65 -20.72 -7.40
C VAL A 176 7.55 -19.62 -8.44
N LYS A 177 6.54 -18.77 -8.33
CA LYS A 177 6.24 -17.72 -9.32
C LYS A 177 5.64 -16.50 -8.62
N VAL A 178 5.99 -15.32 -9.12
CA VAL A 178 5.38 -14.05 -8.72
C VAL A 178 4.76 -13.44 -9.97
N VAL A 179 3.49 -13.04 -9.87
CA VAL A 179 2.77 -12.30 -10.91
C VAL A 179 2.48 -10.92 -10.34
N LEU A 180 3.05 -9.92 -11.00
CA LEU A 180 2.89 -8.51 -10.64
C LEU A 180 1.71 -7.94 -11.43
N ASP A 181 0.79 -7.30 -10.72
CA ASP A 181 -0.22 -6.43 -11.31
C ASP A 181 0.11 -4.99 -10.88
N GLU A 182 0.75 -4.24 -11.79
CA GLU A 182 1.24 -2.89 -11.50
C GLU A 182 0.09 -1.89 -11.34
N ASP A 183 -1.04 -2.13 -12.00
CA ASP A 183 -2.20 -1.22 -12.00
C ASP A 183 -2.93 -1.27 -10.65
N SER A 184 -3.08 -2.47 -10.06
CA SER A 184 -3.87 -2.66 -8.84
C SER A 184 -3.07 -2.64 -7.52
N SER A 185 -1.75 -2.43 -7.57
CA SER A 185 -0.85 -2.56 -6.42
C SER A 185 -0.98 -3.91 -5.68
N ARG A 186 -1.40 -4.96 -6.40
CA ARG A 186 -1.54 -6.33 -5.88
C ARG A 186 -0.53 -7.25 -6.52
N ILE A 187 -0.10 -8.24 -5.74
CA ILE A 187 0.87 -9.21 -6.19
C ILE A 187 0.40 -10.59 -5.81
N GLU A 188 0.41 -11.46 -6.81
CA GLU A 188 0.05 -12.85 -6.65
C GLU A 188 1.31 -13.69 -6.56
N VAL A 189 1.39 -14.50 -5.52
CA VAL A 189 2.53 -15.34 -5.24
C VAL A 189 2.08 -16.79 -5.25
N VAL A 190 2.65 -17.55 -6.17
CA VAL A 190 2.41 -18.98 -6.31
C VAL A 190 3.44 -19.74 -5.48
N VAL A 191 2.94 -20.58 -4.58
CA VAL A 191 3.76 -21.44 -3.72
C VAL A 191 3.36 -22.91 -3.89
N PRO A 192 4.26 -23.86 -3.60
CA PRO A 192 3.91 -25.27 -3.52
C PRO A 192 2.88 -25.53 -2.41
N ASP A 193 2.04 -26.56 -2.56
CA ASP A 193 0.98 -26.89 -1.59
C ASP A 193 1.51 -27.12 -0.16
N ASP A 194 2.71 -27.69 -0.02
CA ASP A 194 3.36 -27.93 1.28
C ASP A 194 3.88 -26.64 1.94
N GLN A 195 4.14 -25.60 1.14
CA GLN A 195 4.62 -24.30 1.59
C GLN A 195 3.50 -23.30 1.88
N LEU A 196 2.27 -23.53 1.40
CA LEU A 196 1.13 -22.62 1.58
C LEU A 196 0.93 -22.18 3.04
N SER A 197 0.92 -23.15 3.96
CA SER A 197 0.75 -22.90 5.39
C SER A 197 1.89 -22.06 5.98
N LEU A 198 3.12 -22.25 5.49
CA LEU A 198 4.29 -21.51 5.93
C LEU A 198 4.29 -20.08 5.40
N ALA A 199 3.92 -19.92 4.13
CA ALA A 199 3.84 -18.63 3.43
C ALA A 199 2.78 -17.72 4.07
N ILE A 200 1.59 -18.24 4.37
CA ILE A 200 0.54 -17.52 5.11
C ILE A 200 0.99 -17.29 6.56
N GLY A 201 1.51 -18.33 7.20
CA GLY A 201 1.89 -18.32 8.61
C GLY A 201 0.69 -18.36 9.56
N ARG A 202 0.96 -18.49 10.87
CA ARG A 202 -0.09 -18.61 11.89
C ARG A 202 -1.01 -17.37 11.88
N ARG A 203 -2.30 -17.55 11.57
CA ARG A 203 -3.29 -16.46 11.43
C ARG A 203 -2.88 -15.38 10.41
N GLY A 204 -2.22 -15.78 9.32
CA GLY A 204 -1.75 -14.84 8.29
C GLY A 204 -0.62 -13.92 8.75
N GLN A 205 0.09 -14.26 9.84
CA GLN A 205 1.12 -13.38 10.40
C GLN A 205 2.27 -13.15 9.40
N ASN A 206 2.69 -14.17 8.64
CA ASN A 206 3.85 -14.03 7.75
C ASN A 206 3.51 -13.16 6.53
N VAL A 207 2.41 -13.46 5.85
CA VAL A 207 1.92 -12.67 4.71
C VAL A 207 1.61 -11.21 5.10
N ARG A 208 0.99 -10.97 6.27
CA ARG A 208 0.73 -9.61 6.76
C ARG A 208 2.01 -8.82 7.01
N LEU A 209 3.01 -9.45 7.63
CA LEU A 209 4.30 -8.80 7.87
C LEU A 209 5.05 -8.55 6.55
N ALA A 210 4.96 -9.46 5.58
CA ALA A 210 5.55 -9.26 4.26
C ALA A 210 4.87 -8.10 3.52
N SER A 211 3.54 -8.06 3.48
CA SER A 211 2.75 -6.98 2.88
C SER A 211 3.06 -5.62 3.51
N GLN A 212 3.09 -5.54 4.85
CA GLN A 212 3.49 -4.29 5.54
C GLN A 212 4.94 -3.87 5.27
N LEU A 213 5.84 -4.84 5.06
CA LEU A 213 7.26 -4.57 4.81
C LEU A 213 7.48 -4.03 3.40
N THR A 214 6.80 -4.62 2.41
CA THR A 214 6.95 -4.30 0.99
C THR A 214 6.04 -3.17 0.53
N GLY A 215 4.92 -2.95 1.22
CA GLY A 215 3.89 -1.98 0.84
C GLY A 215 2.87 -2.52 -0.18
N TRP A 216 2.99 -3.78 -0.59
CA TRP A 216 2.12 -4.43 -1.56
C TRP A 216 1.07 -5.30 -0.89
N ASP A 217 -0.11 -5.44 -1.49
CA ASP A 217 -1.06 -6.48 -1.10
C ASP A 217 -0.63 -7.82 -1.71
N ILE A 218 -0.49 -8.86 -0.88
CA ILE A 218 0.12 -10.13 -1.29
C ILE A 218 -0.93 -11.23 -1.17
N ASP A 219 -1.39 -11.73 -2.31
CA ASP A 219 -2.26 -12.89 -2.41
C ASP A 219 -1.42 -14.15 -2.67
N ILE A 220 -1.62 -15.19 -1.85
CA ILE A 220 -0.86 -16.44 -1.94
C ILE A 220 -1.78 -17.53 -2.50
N LEU A 221 -1.34 -18.15 -3.59
CA LEU A 221 -2.06 -19.20 -4.31
C LEU A 221 -1.20 -20.46 -4.41
N THR A 222 -1.83 -21.62 -4.50
CA THR A 222 -1.13 -22.85 -4.91
C THR A 222 -0.99 -22.92 -6.43
N GLU A 223 -0.09 -23.77 -6.93
CA GLU A 223 0.04 -24.03 -8.38
C GLU A 223 -1.27 -24.54 -9.00
N ALA A 224 -2.03 -25.34 -8.24
CA ALA A 224 -3.33 -25.84 -8.67
C ALA A 224 -4.37 -24.71 -8.76
N GLU A 225 -4.43 -23.84 -7.74
CA GLU A 225 -5.34 -22.70 -7.71
C GLU A 225 -5.04 -21.69 -8.83
N GLU A 226 -3.75 -21.38 -9.07
CA GLU A 226 -3.34 -20.50 -10.17
C GLU A 226 -3.68 -21.09 -11.54
N SER A 227 -3.49 -22.40 -11.72
CA SER A 227 -3.86 -23.11 -12.95
C SER A 227 -5.36 -23.11 -13.19
N GLU A 228 -6.17 -23.41 -12.16
CA GLU A 228 -7.62 -23.35 -12.25
C GLU A 228 -8.12 -21.95 -12.59
N ARG A 229 -7.55 -20.93 -11.95
CA ARG A 229 -7.90 -19.53 -12.22
C ARG A 229 -7.58 -19.15 -13.66
N ARG A 230 -6.36 -19.45 -14.14
CA ARG A 230 -5.99 -19.18 -15.54
C ARG A 230 -6.91 -19.87 -16.53
N GLN A 231 -7.34 -21.11 -16.24
CA GLN A 231 -8.31 -21.81 -17.08
C GLN A 231 -9.68 -21.11 -17.07
N ARG A 232 -10.17 -20.66 -15.91
CA ARG A 232 -11.43 -19.92 -15.81
C ARG A 232 -11.36 -18.60 -16.59
N GLU A 233 -10.32 -17.81 -16.38
CA GLU A 233 -10.10 -16.54 -17.11
C GLU A 233 -9.99 -16.76 -18.61
N PHE A 234 -9.30 -17.83 -19.06
CA PHE A 234 -9.21 -18.18 -20.47
C PHE A 234 -10.59 -18.49 -21.08
N VAL A 235 -11.43 -19.27 -20.37
CA VAL A 235 -12.80 -19.58 -20.80
C VAL A 235 -13.69 -18.35 -20.81
N GLU A 236 -13.57 -17.48 -19.81
CA GLU A 236 -14.33 -16.23 -19.72
C GLU A 236 -13.96 -15.25 -20.83
N ARG A 237 -12.65 -15.05 -21.08
CA ARG A 237 -12.16 -14.23 -22.20
C ARG A 237 -12.65 -14.78 -23.54
N THR A 238 -12.52 -16.08 -23.77
CA THR A 238 -13.02 -16.74 -24.98
C THR A 238 -14.51 -16.44 -25.20
N LYS A 239 -15.34 -16.61 -24.16
CA LYS A 239 -16.77 -16.32 -24.23
C LYS A 239 -17.06 -14.84 -24.45
N SER A 240 -16.29 -13.95 -23.83
CA SER A 240 -16.41 -12.51 -24.02
C SER A 240 -16.21 -12.14 -25.48
N PHE A 241 -15.13 -12.64 -26.10
CA PHE A 241 -14.86 -12.41 -27.53
C PHE A 241 -15.95 -13.02 -28.42
N MET A 242 -16.36 -14.25 -28.19
CA MET A 242 -17.45 -14.88 -28.96
C MET A 242 -18.73 -14.04 -28.93
N ASN A 243 -19.12 -13.54 -27.76
CA ASN A 243 -20.36 -12.76 -27.62
C ASN A 243 -20.22 -11.33 -28.15
N ALA A 244 -19.05 -10.71 -27.99
CA ALA A 244 -18.85 -9.30 -28.33
C ALA A 244 -18.62 -9.08 -29.83
N ILE A 245 -17.78 -9.91 -30.46
CA ILE A 245 -17.38 -9.73 -31.86
C ILE A 245 -17.94 -10.83 -32.80
N ASP A 246 -18.87 -11.64 -32.30
CA ASP A 246 -19.58 -12.69 -33.06
C ASP A 246 -18.62 -13.62 -33.83
N VAL A 247 -17.62 -14.12 -33.10
CA VAL A 247 -16.64 -15.07 -33.62
C VAL A 247 -16.91 -16.47 -33.09
N ASP A 248 -16.44 -17.48 -33.83
CA ASP A 248 -16.53 -18.86 -33.36
C ASP A 248 -15.57 -19.15 -32.19
N GLU A 249 -15.74 -20.32 -31.58
CA GLU A 249 -14.93 -20.73 -30.43
C GLU A 249 -13.44 -20.87 -30.78
N VAL A 250 -13.10 -21.21 -32.02
CA VAL A 250 -11.70 -21.39 -32.43
C VAL A 250 -11.01 -20.04 -32.46
N VAL A 251 -11.62 -19.05 -33.10
CA VAL A 251 -11.12 -17.67 -33.16
C VAL A 251 -11.06 -17.06 -31.76
N GLY A 252 -12.11 -17.23 -30.95
CA GLY A 252 -12.12 -16.72 -29.57
C GLY A 252 -11.00 -17.29 -28.70
N ARG A 253 -10.68 -18.59 -28.86
CA ARG A 253 -9.57 -19.23 -28.15
C ARG A 253 -8.21 -18.74 -28.62
N LEU A 254 -8.04 -18.51 -29.92
CA LEU A 254 -6.80 -17.97 -30.50
C LEU A 254 -6.51 -16.56 -29.94
N LEU A 255 -7.53 -15.69 -29.92
CA LEU A 255 -7.41 -14.36 -29.34
C LEU A 255 -7.04 -14.42 -27.85
N ALA A 256 -7.70 -15.29 -27.08
CA ALA A 256 -7.39 -15.46 -25.66
C ALA A 256 -5.99 -16.07 -25.41
N SER A 257 -5.47 -16.90 -26.33
CA SER A 257 -4.13 -17.50 -26.18
C SER A 257 -3.00 -16.53 -26.53
N GLU A 258 -3.25 -15.60 -27.45
CA GLU A 258 -2.31 -14.53 -27.81
C GLU A 258 -2.21 -13.44 -26.73
N GLY A 259 -3.10 -13.49 -25.73
CA GLY A 259 -2.99 -12.68 -24.52
C GLY A 259 -3.92 -11.46 -24.47
N PHE A 260 -4.78 -11.28 -25.47
CA PHE A 260 -5.78 -10.22 -25.46
C PHE A 260 -6.73 -10.38 -24.27
N ARG A 261 -6.87 -9.32 -23.48
CA ARG A 261 -7.66 -9.31 -22.23
C ARG A 261 -9.06 -8.74 -22.44
N SER A 262 -9.22 -7.83 -23.39
CA SER A 262 -10.47 -7.11 -23.60
C SER A 262 -10.77 -6.82 -25.08
N VAL A 263 -12.01 -6.41 -25.36
CA VAL A 263 -12.43 -6.04 -26.72
C VAL A 263 -11.83 -4.68 -27.11
N GLU A 264 -11.56 -3.82 -26.14
CA GLU A 264 -10.86 -2.55 -26.36
C GLU A 264 -9.45 -2.78 -26.92
N GLU A 265 -8.69 -3.73 -26.37
CA GLU A 265 -7.35 -4.06 -26.88
C GLU A 265 -7.42 -4.50 -28.36
N LEU A 266 -8.38 -5.34 -28.72
CA LEU A 266 -8.58 -5.78 -30.11
C LEU A 266 -8.93 -4.63 -31.06
N ALA A 267 -9.66 -3.62 -30.58
CA ALA A 267 -10.07 -2.48 -31.39
C ALA A 267 -8.90 -1.54 -31.70
N TYR A 268 -7.93 -1.42 -30.79
CA TYR A 268 -6.86 -0.40 -30.88
C TYR A 268 -5.44 -0.96 -31.08
N VAL A 269 -5.25 -2.29 -31.01
CA VAL A 269 -3.98 -2.94 -31.36
C VAL A 269 -3.58 -2.69 -32.81
N GLU A 270 -2.28 -2.67 -33.10
CA GLU A 270 -1.80 -2.52 -34.46
C GLU A 270 -2.20 -3.73 -35.31
N LEU A 271 -2.73 -3.48 -36.51
CA LEU A 271 -3.22 -4.53 -37.41
C LEU A 271 -2.17 -5.64 -37.70
N PRO A 272 -0.86 -5.32 -37.89
CA PRO A 272 0.15 -6.35 -38.10
C PRO A 272 0.26 -7.34 -36.93
N GLU A 273 0.04 -6.91 -35.68
CA GLU A 273 0.09 -7.80 -34.52
C GLU A 273 -1.04 -8.83 -34.57
N LEU A 274 -2.26 -8.39 -34.88
CA LEU A 274 -3.39 -9.31 -35.11
C LEU A 274 -3.16 -10.24 -36.31
N ALA A 275 -2.53 -9.74 -37.37
CA ALA A 275 -2.22 -10.55 -38.55
C ALA A 275 -1.10 -11.57 -38.32
N THR A 276 -0.30 -11.44 -37.25
CA THR A 276 0.72 -12.42 -36.90
C THR A 276 0.17 -13.68 -36.22
N ILE A 277 -1.09 -13.63 -35.76
CA ILE A 277 -1.76 -14.75 -35.09
C ILE A 277 -1.87 -15.93 -36.08
N GLU A 278 -1.46 -17.12 -35.64
CA GLU A 278 -1.48 -18.30 -36.48
C GLU A 278 -2.91 -18.61 -36.96
N GLY A 279 -3.11 -18.55 -38.28
CA GLY A 279 -4.41 -18.78 -38.92
C GLY A 279 -5.18 -17.51 -39.30
N PHE A 280 -4.66 -16.32 -38.98
CA PHE A 280 -5.23 -15.05 -39.44
C PHE A 280 -4.45 -14.53 -40.66
N ASP A 281 -5.16 -13.90 -41.59
CA ASP A 281 -4.59 -13.05 -42.64
C ASP A 281 -4.94 -11.58 -42.36
N GLU A 282 -4.36 -10.66 -43.13
CA GLU A 282 -4.60 -9.21 -42.97
C GLU A 282 -6.09 -8.86 -43.08
N ASP A 283 -6.83 -9.56 -43.94
CA ASP A 283 -8.27 -9.36 -44.15
C ASP A 283 -9.07 -9.79 -42.91
N THR A 284 -8.78 -10.98 -42.36
CA THR A 284 -9.42 -11.51 -41.14
C THR A 284 -9.10 -10.64 -39.92
N ALA A 285 -7.85 -10.23 -39.77
CA ALA A 285 -7.42 -9.32 -38.70
C ALA A 285 -8.18 -7.99 -38.78
N ALA A 286 -8.32 -7.42 -39.98
CA ALA A 286 -9.04 -6.18 -40.20
C ALA A 286 -10.54 -6.35 -39.92
N GLU A 287 -11.12 -7.49 -40.28
CA GLU A 287 -12.50 -7.82 -39.97
C GLU A 287 -12.74 -7.91 -38.46
N ILE A 288 -11.91 -8.64 -37.73
CA ILE A 288 -12.01 -8.77 -36.26
C ILE A 288 -11.90 -7.39 -35.59
N GLN A 289 -10.92 -6.58 -35.98
CA GLN A 289 -10.74 -5.24 -35.43
C GLN A 289 -11.95 -4.35 -35.73
N ASN A 290 -12.51 -4.40 -36.95
CA ASN A 290 -13.71 -3.63 -37.29
C ASN A 290 -14.93 -4.10 -36.49
N ARG A 291 -15.09 -5.40 -36.25
CA ARG A 291 -16.16 -5.91 -35.38
C ARG A 291 -16.00 -5.46 -33.94
N ALA A 292 -14.77 -5.45 -33.42
CA ALA A 292 -14.47 -4.91 -32.09
C ALA A 292 -14.84 -3.41 -31.99
N LYS A 293 -14.42 -2.59 -32.97
CA LYS A 293 -14.79 -1.17 -33.05
C LYS A 293 -16.30 -0.96 -33.09
N ASN A 294 -16.99 -1.68 -33.98
CA ASN A 294 -18.46 -1.60 -34.08
C ASN A 294 -19.16 -2.00 -32.79
N TYR A 295 -18.64 -3.01 -32.07
CA TYR A 295 -19.18 -3.42 -30.78
C TYR A 295 -19.04 -2.31 -29.73
N LEU A 296 -17.86 -1.68 -29.65
CA LEU A 296 -17.62 -0.57 -28.72
C LEU A 296 -18.48 0.66 -29.07
N GLU A 297 -18.60 1.00 -30.36
CA GLU A 297 -19.48 2.07 -30.83
C GLU A 297 -20.95 1.82 -30.47
N ARG A 298 -21.41 0.56 -30.59
CA ARG A 298 -22.77 0.17 -30.17
C ARG A 298 -22.97 0.35 -28.67
N ILE A 299 -22.02 -0.12 -27.85
CA ILE A 299 -22.08 0.06 -26.39
C ILE A 299 -22.10 1.54 -26.02
N GLU A 300 -21.25 2.35 -26.68
CA GLU A 300 -21.18 3.78 -26.42
C GLU A 300 -22.49 4.47 -26.79
N ALA A 301 -23.11 4.09 -27.91
CA ALA A 301 -24.43 4.59 -28.29
C ALA A 301 -25.53 4.18 -27.30
N GLU A 302 -25.54 2.92 -26.84
CA GLU A 302 -26.48 2.42 -25.83
C GLU A 302 -26.32 3.14 -24.49
N ASN A 303 -25.08 3.35 -24.05
CA ASN A 303 -24.78 4.11 -22.84
C ASN A 303 -25.19 5.58 -22.98
N GLU A 304 -24.97 6.18 -24.14
CA GLU A 304 -25.37 7.57 -24.42
C GLU A 304 -26.89 7.75 -24.40
N GLU A 305 -27.64 6.81 -24.99
CA GLU A 305 -29.10 6.79 -24.92
C GLU A 305 -29.58 6.65 -23.47
N ARG A 306 -28.96 5.74 -22.71
CA ARG A 306 -29.31 5.50 -21.30
C ARG A 306 -28.99 6.70 -20.42
N ARG A 307 -27.84 7.35 -20.63
CA ARG A 307 -27.44 8.58 -19.96
C ARG A 307 -28.47 9.69 -20.18
N LYS A 308 -28.90 9.89 -21.44
CA LYS A 308 -29.95 10.86 -21.78
C LYS A 308 -31.29 10.50 -21.13
N ALA A 309 -31.66 9.22 -21.11
CA ALA A 309 -32.89 8.76 -20.48
C ALA A 309 -32.91 8.99 -18.97
N LEU A 310 -31.75 8.90 -18.30
CA LEU A 310 -31.57 9.21 -16.88
C LEU A 310 -31.48 10.71 -16.59
N GLY A 311 -31.39 11.56 -17.63
CA GLY A 311 -31.33 13.01 -17.51
C GLY A 311 -29.98 13.55 -17.03
N VAL A 312 -28.92 12.77 -17.20
CA VAL A 312 -27.55 13.17 -16.84
C VAL A 312 -27.06 14.21 -17.84
N ALA A 313 -26.52 15.33 -17.35
CA ALA A 313 -26.11 16.47 -18.13
C ALA A 313 -24.83 16.20 -18.94
N ASP A 314 -24.65 16.95 -20.03
CA ASP A 314 -23.51 16.83 -20.94
C ASP A 314 -22.22 17.43 -20.35
N ASP A 315 -22.35 18.35 -19.40
CA ASP A 315 -21.23 19.07 -18.77
C ASP A 315 -20.31 18.13 -17.97
N LEU A 316 -20.82 17.03 -17.43
CA LEU A 316 -20.03 16.00 -16.76
C LEU A 316 -18.93 15.40 -17.65
N ARG A 317 -19.04 15.50 -18.97
CA ARG A 317 -17.97 15.09 -19.91
C ARG A 317 -16.72 15.93 -19.83
N GLU A 318 -16.80 17.13 -19.25
CA GLU A 318 -15.63 17.98 -19.03
C GLU A 318 -14.69 17.38 -17.97
N ILE A 319 -15.17 16.43 -17.16
CA ILE A 319 -14.35 15.72 -16.17
C ILE A 319 -13.46 14.70 -16.88
N GLU A 320 -12.15 14.92 -16.84
CA GLU A 320 -11.17 14.00 -17.40
C GLU A 320 -11.27 12.60 -16.75
N GLY A 321 -11.26 11.55 -17.57
CA GLY A 321 -11.40 10.16 -17.13
C GLY A 321 -12.84 9.69 -16.92
N LEU A 322 -13.86 10.58 -16.98
CA LEU A 322 -15.26 10.17 -16.83
C LEU A 322 -15.82 9.62 -18.14
N THR A 323 -16.07 8.31 -18.17
CA THR A 323 -16.65 7.63 -19.35
C THR A 323 -18.17 7.72 -19.41
N THR A 324 -18.77 7.47 -20.58
CA THR A 324 -20.24 7.45 -20.72
C THR A 324 -20.89 6.34 -19.89
N ALA A 325 -20.22 5.21 -19.73
CA ALA A 325 -20.65 4.15 -18.81
C ALA A 325 -20.68 4.63 -17.35
N MET A 326 -19.67 5.40 -16.91
CA MET A 326 -19.66 6.01 -15.58
C MET A 326 -20.78 7.03 -15.42
N MET A 327 -21.04 7.87 -16.42
CA MET A 327 -22.16 8.81 -16.39
C MET A 327 -23.52 8.12 -16.27
N VAL A 328 -23.71 6.94 -16.87
CA VAL A 328 -24.92 6.13 -16.67
C VAL A 328 -25.03 5.68 -15.21
N LYS A 329 -23.95 5.17 -14.62
CA LYS A 329 -23.91 4.74 -13.21
C LYS A 329 -24.21 5.89 -12.24
N LEU A 330 -23.71 7.09 -12.53
CA LEU A 330 -24.06 8.31 -11.80
C LEU A 330 -25.55 8.60 -11.87
N GLY A 331 -26.13 8.56 -13.07
CA GLY A 331 -27.56 8.77 -13.28
C GLY A 331 -28.46 7.77 -12.57
N GLU A 332 -28.03 6.50 -12.46
CA GLU A 332 -28.73 5.46 -11.70
C GLU A 332 -28.73 5.73 -10.18
N ASN A 333 -27.77 6.51 -9.69
CA ASN A 333 -27.64 6.95 -8.31
C ASN A 333 -28.08 8.41 -8.11
N ASP A 334 -28.88 8.95 -9.02
CA ASP A 334 -29.43 10.32 -9.00
C ASP A 334 -28.38 11.45 -9.04
N VAL A 335 -27.14 11.17 -9.44
CA VAL A 335 -26.12 12.18 -9.73
C VAL A 335 -26.21 12.56 -11.21
N LYS A 336 -26.79 13.74 -11.50
CA LYS A 336 -27.17 14.11 -12.87
C LYS A 336 -26.45 15.34 -13.39
N THR A 337 -25.93 16.19 -12.52
CA THR A 337 -25.29 17.47 -12.91
C THR A 337 -23.89 17.60 -12.34
N MET A 338 -23.12 18.55 -12.86
CA MET A 338 -21.81 18.91 -12.28
C MET A 338 -21.92 19.29 -10.80
N GLU A 339 -23.02 19.91 -10.38
CA GLU A 339 -23.26 20.28 -8.98
C GLU A 339 -23.54 19.06 -8.09
N ASP A 340 -24.32 18.09 -8.59
CA ASP A 340 -24.56 16.83 -7.87
C ASP A 340 -23.23 16.08 -7.68
N PHE A 341 -22.40 16.02 -8.74
CA PHE A 341 -21.12 15.31 -8.70
C PHE A 341 -20.10 16.01 -7.78
N ALA A 342 -20.06 17.35 -7.77
CA ALA A 342 -19.25 18.11 -6.82
C ALA A 342 -19.61 17.84 -5.35
N GLY A 343 -20.87 17.47 -5.10
CA GLY A 343 -21.40 17.05 -3.80
C GLY A 343 -20.97 15.66 -3.35
N CYS A 344 -20.50 14.80 -4.26
CA CYS A 344 -20.03 13.47 -3.90
C CYS A 344 -18.78 13.51 -3.02
N VAL A 345 -18.59 12.43 -2.27
CA VAL A 345 -17.30 12.09 -1.65
C VAL A 345 -16.68 10.89 -2.37
N PRO A 346 -15.35 10.68 -2.28
CA PRO A 346 -14.68 9.57 -2.96
C PRO A 346 -15.31 8.22 -2.62
N ASP A 347 -15.70 8.06 -1.37
CA ASP A 347 -16.36 6.85 -0.84
C ASP A 347 -17.72 6.58 -1.52
N ASP A 348 -18.42 7.59 -2.06
CA ASP A 348 -19.65 7.38 -2.85
C ASP A 348 -19.33 6.73 -4.20
N LEU A 349 -18.17 7.06 -4.79
CA LEU A 349 -17.74 6.59 -6.10
C LEU A 349 -17.07 5.22 -6.04
N VAL A 350 -16.06 5.07 -5.17
CA VAL A 350 -15.24 3.85 -5.07
C VAL A 350 -15.66 2.90 -3.94
N GLY A 351 -16.57 3.34 -3.08
CA GLY A 351 -17.00 2.57 -1.90
C GLY A 351 -16.08 2.76 -0.70
N TRP A 352 -16.46 2.14 0.42
CA TRP A 352 -15.71 2.19 1.67
C TRP A 352 -15.82 0.87 2.43
N SER A 353 -15.00 0.67 3.46
CA SER A 353 -15.03 -0.53 4.27
C SER A 353 -15.13 -0.19 5.76
N GLU A 354 -16.08 -0.82 6.45
CA GLU A 354 -16.26 -0.68 7.90
C GLU A 354 -15.85 -1.96 8.62
N LYS A 355 -15.28 -1.85 9.82
CA LYS A 355 -15.14 -3.00 10.73
C LYS A 355 -16.28 -3.02 11.74
N LYS A 356 -17.18 -3.98 11.61
CA LYS A 356 -18.30 -4.21 12.54
C LYS A 356 -18.17 -5.58 13.17
N ASP A 357 -18.18 -5.64 14.50
CA ASP A 357 -18.08 -6.89 15.29
C ASP A 357 -16.86 -7.80 14.97
N GLY A 358 -15.78 -7.21 14.45
CA GLY A 358 -14.56 -7.93 14.08
C GLY A 358 -14.52 -8.46 12.65
N GLU A 359 -15.57 -8.24 11.87
CA GLU A 359 -15.65 -8.54 10.43
C GLU A 359 -15.58 -7.23 9.62
N THR A 360 -14.82 -7.24 8.53
CA THR A 360 -14.78 -6.12 7.58
C THR A 360 -15.96 -6.24 6.62
N VAL A 361 -16.87 -5.28 6.65
CA VAL A 361 -18.00 -5.15 5.73
C VAL A 361 -17.62 -4.13 4.67
N LYS A 362 -17.57 -4.55 3.40
CA LYS A 362 -17.32 -3.65 2.27
C LYS A 362 -18.66 -3.09 1.78
N HIS A 363 -18.71 -1.78 1.60
CA HIS A 363 -19.81 -1.05 0.98
C HIS A 363 -19.39 -0.64 -0.43
N GLU A 364 -20.20 -0.98 -1.42
CA GLU A 364 -19.94 -0.70 -2.83
C GLU A 364 -20.27 0.76 -3.15
N GLY A 365 -19.43 1.38 -3.98
CA GLY A 365 -19.69 2.72 -4.55
C GLY A 365 -20.38 2.64 -5.90
N TYR A 366 -20.68 3.81 -6.49
CA TYR A 366 -21.40 3.90 -7.76
C TYR A 366 -20.65 3.25 -8.94
N PHE A 367 -19.32 3.22 -8.89
CA PHE A 367 -18.45 2.66 -9.94
C PHE A 367 -17.99 1.24 -9.64
N GLU A 368 -18.79 0.46 -8.92
CA GLU A 368 -18.52 -0.95 -8.72
C GLU A 368 -18.23 -1.69 -10.04
N GLY A 369 -17.09 -2.39 -10.08
CA GLY A 369 -16.63 -3.15 -11.26
C GLY A 369 -15.84 -2.31 -12.29
N ILE A 370 -15.66 -1.01 -12.04
CA ILE A 370 -14.77 -0.13 -12.80
C ILE A 370 -13.53 0.10 -11.95
N ASP A 371 -12.35 -0.03 -12.54
CA ASP A 371 -11.11 0.25 -11.85
C ASP A 371 -10.91 1.77 -11.78
N LEU A 372 -11.07 2.33 -10.58
CA LEU A 372 -10.89 3.75 -10.30
C LEU A 372 -10.28 3.87 -8.91
N SER A 373 -9.11 4.49 -8.83
CA SER A 373 -8.46 4.74 -7.55
C SER A 373 -9.18 5.84 -6.76
N ARG A 374 -8.98 5.83 -5.44
CA ARG A 374 -9.54 6.87 -4.57
C ARG A 374 -8.97 8.25 -4.90
N GLU A 375 -7.71 8.32 -5.33
CA GLU A 375 -7.03 9.57 -5.72
C GLU A 375 -7.61 10.14 -7.01
N GLU A 376 -7.89 9.30 -8.01
CA GLU A 376 -8.59 9.72 -9.24
C GLU A 376 -10.01 10.20 -8.94
N ALA A 377 -10.76 9.47 -8.11
CA ALA A 377 -12.08 9.89 -7.65
C ALA A 377 -12.03 11.25 -6.93
N GLU A 378 -11.04 11.46 -6.06
CA GLU A 378 -10.79 12.74 -5.40
C GLU A 378 -10.50 13.85 -6.41
N ALA A 379 -9.64 13.60 -7.40
CA ALA A 379 -9.29 14.57 -8.44
C ALA A 379 -10.51 14.97 -9.30
N MET A 380 -11.32 14.00 -9.72
CA MET A 380 -12.56 14.24 -10.47
C MET A 380 -13.53 15.12 -9.67
N ILE A 381 -13.77 14.79 -8.40
CA ILE A 381 -14.65 15.57 -7.51
C ILE A 381 -14.11 16.99 -7.30
N MET A 382 -12.80 17.13 -7.09
CA MET A 382 -12.17 18.44 -6.92
C MET A 382 -12.29 19.31 -8.17
N PHE A 383 -12.10 18.72 -9.36
CA PHE A 383 -12.34 19.41 -10.63
C PHE A 383 -13.78 19.93 -10.72
N ALA A 384 -14.77 19.08 -10.42
CA ALA A 384 -16.17 19.48 -10.43
C ALA A 384 -16.45 20.62 -9.45
N ARG A 385 -15.90 20.56 -8.23
CA ARG A 385 -16.02 21.63 -7.21
C ARG A 385 -15.44 22.96 -7.67
N VAL A 386 -14.30 22.95 -8.36
CA VAL A 386 -13.74 24.18 -8.96
C VAL A 386 -14.67 24.69 -10.05
N ARG A 387 -15.16 23.79 -10.91
CA ARG A 387 -16.02 24.15 -12.05
C ARG A 387 -17.34 24.78 -11.63
N VAL A 388 -17.95 24.32 -10.53
CA VAL A 388 -19.18 24.90 -9.96
C VAL A 388 -18.90 26.07 -9.00
N GLY A 389 -17.64 26.41 -8.75
CA GLY A 389 -17.23 27.55 -7.93
C GLY A 389 -17.35 27.33 -6.42
N TRP A 390 -17.34 26.08 -5.94
CA TRP A 390 -17.30 25.78 -4.51
C TRP A 390 -15.90 26.00 -3.91
N ILE A 391 -14.87 25.87 -4.74
CA ILE A 391 -13.46 26.02 -4.35
C ILE A 391 -12.75 26.84 -5.43
N GLU A 392 -11.82 27.71 -5.04
CA GLU A 392 -10.95 28.41 -5.97
C GLU A 392 -9.91 27.45 -6.56
N GLU A 393 -9.61 27.62 -7.85
CA GLU A 393 -8.58 26.82 -8.52
C GLU A 393 -7.23 27.01 -7.80
N PRO A 394 -6.53 25.93 -7.42
CA PRO A 394 -5.24 26.06 -6.76
C PRO A 394 -4.26 26.76 -7.69
N VAL A 395 -3.74 27.90 -7.25
CA VAL A 395 -2.69 28.62 -7.98
C VAL A 395 -1.50 27.69 -8.11
N ALA A 396 -1.16 27.28 -9.34
CA ALA A 396 0.04 26.49 -9.59
C ALA A 396 1.24 27.19 -8.94
N PRO A 397 2.10 26.48 -8.18
CA PRO A 397 3.30 27.10 -7.64
C PRO A 397 4.11 27.63 -8.82
N ALA A 398 4.27 28.95 -8.90
CA ALA A 398 5.15 29.57 -9.86
C ALA A 398 6.52 28.90 -9.74
N GLU A 399 6.99 28.32 -10.84
CA GLU A 399 8.36 27.84 -10.95
C GLU A 399 9.28 29.00 -10.54
N VAL A 400 9.88 28.88 -9.36
CA VAL A 400 10.96 29.76 -8.95
C VAL A 400 12.17 29.30 -9.76
N GLU A 401 12.24 29.74 -11.02
CA GLU A 401 13.47 29.65 -11.80
C GLU A 401 14.53 30.47 -11.07
N ALA A 402 15.51 29.74 -10.55
CA ALA A 402 16.68 30.27 -9.91
C ALA A 402 17.61 30.91 -10.97
N GLU A 403 17.42 32.20 -11.25
CA GLU A 403 18.47 33.04 -11.83
C GLU A 403 19.15 33.84 -10.71
N ALA A 404 20.06 33.16 -10.01
CA ALA A 404 21.07 33.79 -9.17
C ALA A 404 22.43 33.16 -9.52
N GLN A 405 22.96 33.50 -10.70
CA GLN A 405 24.38 33.33 -11.04
C GLN A 405 24.75 34.15 -12.28
N ALA A 406 24.89 35.46 -12.12
CA ALA A 406 25.73 36.30 -12.96
C ALA A 406 25.95 37.65 -12.26
N GLU A 407 26.87 37.70 -11.29
CA GLU A 407 27.60 38.93 -10.91
C GLU A 407 28.66 38.54 -9.86
N ASP A 408 29.86 38.24 -10.36
CA ASP A 408 31.13 38.51 -9.68
C ASP A 408 32.22 38.40 -10.77
N GLU A 409 32.41 39.51 -11.49
CA GLU A 409 33.70 39.92 -12.08
C GLU A 409 34.45 40.83 -11.10
#